data_AF-A0AAJ0I8Q3-F1
#
_entry.id   AF-A0AAJ0I8Q3-F1
#
_cell.length_a   1.000
_cell.length_b   1.000
_cell.length_c   1.000
_cell.angle_alpha   90.00
_cell.angle_beta   90.00
_cell.angle_gamma   90.00
#
_symmetry.space_group_name_H-M   'P 1'
#
loop_
_entity.id
_entity.type
_entity.pdbx_description
1 polymer ?
#
loop_
_entity_poly.entity_id
_entity_poly.type
_entity_poly.pdbx_seq_one_letter_code
_entity_poly.pdbx_strand_id
1 'polypeptide(L)'
;MKFTILTSLFFTALSVNAAVIESDTSVLRRDIFARQNAGRPVPNGGCCVANTSLKQDVCKVNGQSGRCVPAGVNNCGERLTCIEDSRLTCNAKVLERGRPLCRLRQGA
;
A
#
# COMPACT_ATOMS: atom_id res chain seq x y z
N MET A 1 -65.55 25.77 -22.18
CA MET A 1 -65.33 26.39 -20.85
C MET A 1 -64.19 25.66 -20.16
N LYS A 2 -63.37 26.38 -19.38
CA LYS A 2 -62.15 25.94 -18.63
C LYS A 2 -60.84 26.06 -19.42
N PHE A 3 -59.74 26.63 -18.93
CA PHE A 3 -59.44 27.48 -17.77
C PHE A 3 -58.07 28.13 -18.07
N THR A 4 -57.94 29.44 -17.84
CA THR A 4 -56.66 30.16 -17.85
C THR A 4 -55.81 29.71 -16.66
N ILE A 5 -54.53 29.34 -16.86
CA ILE A 5 -53.57 29.16 -15.77
C ILE A 5 -52.26 29.85 -16.12
N LEU A 6 -51.97 30.93 -15.39
CA LEU A 6 -50.67 31.59 -15.27
C LEU A 6 -49.61 30.62 -14.69
N THR A 7 -48.39 30.66 -15.22
CA THR A 7 -47.17 30.17 -14.52
C THR A 7 -45.99 31.05 -14.96
N SER A 8 -45.64 32.10 -14.19
CA SER A 8 -44.64 32.11 -13.10
C SER A 8 -43.20 31.81 -13.57
N LEU A 9 -42.51 32.85 -14.05
CA LEU A 9 -41.05 32.88 -14.21
C LEU A 9 -40.48 33.71 -13.05
N PHE A 10 -39.92 33.04 -12.05
CA PHE A 10 -39.01 33.65 -11.08
C PHE A 10 -37.73 32.83 -11.04
N PHE A 11 -36.68 33.40 -11.62
CA PHE A 11 -35.30 32.94 -11.54
C PHE A 11 -34.74 33.23 -10.15
N THR A 12 -34.08 32.26 -9.51
CA THR A 12 -33.15 32.50 -8.39
C THR A 12 -31.88 31.67 -8.52
N ALA A 13 -30.79 32.29 -8.08
CA ALA A 13 -29.41 32.12 -8.51
C ALA A 13 -28.69 30.83 -8.10
N LEU A 14 -27.70 30.45 -8.92
CA LEU A 14 -26.60 29.55 -8.56
C LEU A 14 -25.83 30.09 -7.35
N SER A 15 -25.53 29.21 -6.38
CA SER A 15 -24.33 29.32 -5.56
C SER A 15 -23.59 27.99 -5.62
N VAL A 16 -22.40 28.01 -6.23
CA VAL A 16 -21.52 26.86 -6.35
C VAL A 16 -20.66 26.84 -5.09
N ASN A 17 -20.95 25.93 -4.17
CA ASN A 17 -20.06 25.67 -3.04
C ASN A 17 -18.87 24.86 -3.55
N ALA A 18 -17.78 25.53 -3.93
CA ALA A 18 -16.50 24.88 -4.14
C ALA A 18 -15.87 24.55 -2.77
N ALA A 19 -16.31 23.45 -2.16
CA ALA A 19 -15.60 22.87 -1.03
C ALA A 19 -14.28 22.29 -1.55
N VAL A 20 -13.17 22.94 -1.23
CA VAL A 20 -11.83 22.37 -1.39
C VAL A 20 -11.73 21.17 -0.45
N ILE A 21 -11.83 19.96 -0.99
CA ILE A 21 -11.50 18.73 -0.27
C ILE A 21 -9.98 18.60 -0.31
N GLU A 22 -9.29 19.14 0.69
CA GLU A 22 -7.90 18.77 0.97
C GLU A 22 -7.89 17.29 1.33
N SER A 23 -7.47 16.48 0.37
CA SER A 23 -7.57 15.04 0.47
C SER A 23 -6.43 14.52 1.34
N ASP A 24 -6.74 14.24 2.60
CA ASP A 24 -5.87 13.65 3.63
C ASP A 24 -5.53 12.17 3.32
N THR A 25 -5.12 11.92 2.08
CA THR A 25 -4.82 10.59 1.54
C THR A 25 -3.57 9.97 2.18
N SER A 26 -2.74 10.76 2.87
CA SER A 26 -1.46 10.30 3.41
C SER A 26 -1.59 9.44 4.67
N VAL A 27 -2.62 9.68 5.49
CA VAL A 27 -2.91 8.90 6.70
C VAL A 27 -3.61 7.59 6.32
N LEU A 28 -4.63 7.68 5.47
CA LEU A 28 -5.36 6.53 4.93
C LEU A 28 -4.44 5.53 4.20
N ARG A 29 -3.44 6.04 3.46
CA ARG A 29 -2.47 5.17 2.76
C ARG A 29 -1.54 4.44 3.71
N ARG A 30 -1.08 5.08 4.80
CA ARG A 30 -0.22 4.44 5.80
C ARG A 30 -0.94 3.29 6.51
N ASP A 31 -2.23 3.46 6.82
CA ASP A 31 -3.02 2.39 7.46
C ASP A 31 -3.25 1.19 6.55
N ILE A 32 -3.53 1.40 5.26
CA ILE A 32 -3.71 0.30 4.30
C ILE A 32 -2.42 -0.53 4.19
N PHE A 33 -1.25 0.13 4.18
CA PHE A 33 0.03 -0.56 4.15
C PHE A 33 0.38 -1.23 5.49
N ALA A 34 0.12 -0.58 6.63
CA ALA A 34 0.34 -1.19 7.94
C ALA A 34 -0.50 -2.46 8.15
N ARG A 35 -1.73 -2.51 7.62
CA ARG A 35 -2.56 -3.73 7.62
C ARG A 35 -1.91 -4.90 6.88
N GLN A 36 -1.03 -4.64 5.91
CA GLN A 36 -0.36 -5.72 5.17
C GLN A 36 0.52 -6.53 6.12
N ASN A 37 1.28 -5.89 7.01
CA ASN A 37 2.16 -6.59 7.94
C ASN A 37 1.49 -6.80 9.31
N ALA A 38 0.18 -7.04 9.34
CA ALA A 38 -0.59 -7.21 10.59
C ALA A 38 -0.35 -6.07 11.60
N GLY A 39 -0.36 -4.82 11.13
CA GLY A 39 -0.12 -3.61 11.92
C GLY A 39 1.34 -3.20 12.03
N ARG A 40 2.29 -4.01 11.56
CA ARG A 40 3.72 -3.65 11.54
C ARG A 40 4.04 -2.65 10.42
N PRO A 41 5.12 -1.87 10.55
CA PRO A 41 5.58 -0.98 9.49
C PRO A 41 5.86 -1.72 8.17
N VAL A 42 5.59 -1.05 7.04
CA VAL A 42 6.07 -1.45 5.71
C VAL A 42 7.39 -0.71 5.46
N PRO A 43 8.56 -1.36 5.60
CA PRO A 43 9.84 -0.69 5.41
C PRO A 43 10.00 -0.20 3.98
N ASN A 44 10.68 0.95 3.82
CA ASN A 44 11.11 1.48 2.52
C ASN A 44 12.64 1.55 2.48
N GLY A 45 13.26 0.86 1.53
CA GLY A 45 14.72 0.76 1.37
C GLY A 45 15.19 -0.69 1.28
N GLY A 46 16.51 -0.89 1.17
CA GLY A 46 17.10 -2.22 0.97
C GLY A 46 17.01 -3.17 2.16
N CYS A 47 16.77 -2.66 3.38
CA CYS A 47 16.75 -3.46 4.62
C CYS A 47 15.44 -3.30 5.38
N CYS A 48 14.90 -4.39 5.87
CA CYS A 48 13.69 -4.39 6.69
C CYS A 48 13.96 -3.95 8.13
N VAL A 49 12.91 -3.59 8.88
CA VAL A 49 13.05 -3.03 10.24
C VAL A 49 13.53 -4.13 11.19
N ALA A 50 14.68 -3.89 11.84
CA ALA A 50 15.26 -4.83 12.79
C ALA A 50 14.28 -5.14 13.93
N ASN A 51 14.21 -6.41 14.35
CA ASN A 51 13.37 -6.90 15.45
C ASN A 51 11.86 -6.62 15.32
N THR A 52 11.42 -6.04 14.19
CA THR A 52 10.04 -5.64 13.95
C THR A 52 9.50 -6.36 12.73
N SER A 53 10.18 -6.26 11.58
CA SER A 53 9.75 -6.93 10.36
C SER A 53 9.94 -8.44 10.47
N LEU A 54 8.92 -9.20 10.07
CA LEU A 54 8.96 -10.65 9.99
C LEU A 54 9.26 -11.12 8.57
N LYS A 55 9.65 -12.39 8.44
CA LYS A 55 9.82 -13.01 7.14
C LYS A 55 8.50 -12.97 6.37
N GLN A 56 8.60 -12.66 5.08
CA GLN A 56 7.48 -12.47 4.14
C GLN A 56 6.65 -11.20 4.37
N ASP A 57 7.04 -10.31 5.29
CA ASP A 57 6.41 -8.98 5.40
C ASP A 57 6.58 -8.21 4.08
N VAL A 58 5.55 -7.45 3.71
CA VAL A 58 5.60 -6.54 2.57
C VAL A 58 6.55 -5.40 2.89
N CYS A 59 7.38 -5.06 1.91
CA CYS A 59 8.26 -3.91 1.97
C CYS A 59 8.22 -3.16 0.63
N LYS A 60 8.82 -1.97 0.60
CA LYS A 60 9.09 -1.21 -0.62
C LYS A 60 10.59 -1.03 -0.81
N VAL A 61 11.05 -1.17 -2.04
CA VAL A 61 12.43 -0.88 -2.42
C VAL A 61 12.40 -0.32 -3.85
N ASN A 62 13.12 0.77 -4.09
CA ASN A 62 13.13 1.49 -5.38
C ASN A 62 11.72 1.85 -5.92
N GLY A 63 10.76 2.11 -5.02
CA GLY A 63 9.37 2.41 -5.38
C GLY A 63 8.51 1.18 -5.71
N GLN A 64 9.12 0.00 -5.84
CA GLN A 64 8.44 -1.28 -6.11
C GLN A 64 8.02 -1.98 -4.82
N SER A 65 7.04 -2.87 -4.93
CA SER A 65 6.68 -3.79 -3.84
C SER A 65 7.67 -4.95 -3.77
N GLY A 66 7.89 -5.44 -2.54
CA GLY A 66 8.78 -6.54 -2.28
C GLY A 66 8.41 -7.34 -1.04
N ARG A 67 9.33 -8.22 -0.63
CA ARG A 67 9.24 -9.00 0.62
C ARG A 67 10.51 -8.88 1.45
N CYS A 68 10.32 -8.88 2.76
CA CYS A 68 11.37 -9.10 3.75
C CYS A 68 11.75 -10.57 3.77
N VAL A 69 12.90 -10.91 3.18
CA VAL A 69 13.40 -12.28 3.12
C VAL A 69 14.80 -12.37 3.71
N PRO A 70 15.20 -13.54 4.27
CA PRO A 70 16.59 -13.77 4.62
C PRO A 70 17.44 -13.81 3.34
N ALA A 71 18.28 -12.80 3.14
CA ALA A 71 19.21 -12.76 2.02
C ALA A 71 20.43 -11.94 2.42
N GLY A 72 21.64 -12.44 2.13
CA GLY A 72 22.90 -11.73 2.36
C GLY A 72 23.18 -10.60 1.36
N VAL A 73 22.15 -10.09 0.66
CA VAL A 73 22.27 -9.00 -0.30
C VAL A 73 21.96 -7.65 0.37
N ASN A 74 22.51 -6.55 -0.15
CA ASN A 74 22.36 -5.18 0.38
C ASN A 74 22.99 -4.88 1.75
N ASN A 75 23.89 -5.74 2.26
CA ASN A 75 24.66 -5.50 3.50
C ASN A 75 23.81 -5.17 4.73
N CYS A 76 22.64 -5.80 4.86
CA CYS A 76 21.71 -5.55 5.97
C CYS A 76 22.14 -6.20 7.31
N GLY A 77 23.31 -6.85 7.37
CA GLY A 77 23.79 -7.58 8.55
C GLY A 77 22.85 -8.73 8.92
N GLU A 78 22.43 -8.78 10.17
CA GLU A 78 21.49 -9.80 10.69
C GLU A 78 20.02 -9.51 10.34
N ARG A 79 19.73 -8.36 9.71
CA ARG A 79 18.37 -7.95 9.38
C ARG A 79 17.89 -8.68 8.12
N LEU A 80 16.58 -8.80 7.99
CA LEU A 80 15.96 -9.23 6.73
C LEU A 80 16.20 -8.17 5.65
N THR A 81 16.31 -8.64 4.42
CA THR A 81 16.54 -7.78 3.24
C THR A 81 15.22 -7.59 2.51
N CYS A 82 14.93 -6.34 2.12
CA CYS A 82 13.80 -6.04 1.28
C CYS A 82 14.18 -6.25 -0.18
N ILE A 83 13.49 -7.17 -0.84
CA ILE A 83 13.77 -7.54 -2.23
C ILE A 83 12.49 -7.40 -3.04
N GLU A 84 12.61 -6.77 -4.20
CA GLU A 84 11.52 -6.58 -5.18
C GLU A 84 10.86 -7.92 -5.53
N ASP A 85 9.53 -7.93 -5.65
CA ASP A 85 8.78 -9.14 -5.97
C ASP A 85 9.25 -9.78 -7.30
N SER A 86 9.76 -8.98 -8.24
CA SER A 86 10.35 -9.40 -9.52
C SER A 86 11.61 -10.28 -9.39
N ARG A 87 12.34 -10.15 -8.27
CA ARG A 87 13.57 -10.91 -7.95
C ARG A 87 13.30 -12.08 -7.01
N LEU A 88 12.05 -12.34 -6.66
CA LEU A 88 11.65 -13.40 -5.74
C LEU A 88 11.07 -14.61 -6.48
N THR A 89 11.37 -15.80 -5.95
CA THR A 89 10.65 -17.04 -6.29
C THR A 89 9.78 -17.42 -5.09
N CYS A 90 8.47 -17.48 -5.29
CA CYS A 90 7.50 -17.76 -4.23
C CYS A 90 6.84 -19.12 -4.42
N ASN A 91 6.79 -19.90 -3.34
CA ASN A 91 6.06 -21.17 -3.30
C ASN A 91 4.73 -20.96 -2.58
N ALA A 92 3.62 -20.92 -3.33
CA ALA A 92 2.28 -20.74 -2.78
C ALA A 92 1.79 -21.93 -1.93
N LYS A 93 2.40 -23.11 -2.06
CA LYS A 93 2.05 -24.30 -1.27
C LYS A 93 2.70 -24.32 0.11
N VAL A 94 3.74 -23.51 0.32
CA VAL A 94 4.45 -23.41 1.61
C VAL A 94 4.21 -22.03 2.18
N LEU A 95 3.56 -21.96 3.32
CA LEU A 95 3.32 -20.69 4.01
C LEU A 95 4.37 -20.48 5.11
N GLU A 96 4.95 -19.28 5.15
CA GLU A 96 5.79 -18.80 6.24
C GLU A 96 5.12 -17.55 6.82
N ARG A 97 4.78 -17.60 8.12
CA ARG A 97 4.07 -16.51 8.83
C ARG A 97 2.74 -16.09 8.15
N GLY A 98 2.03 -17.05 7.57
CA GLY A 98 0.72 -16.84 6.93
C GLY A 98 0.78 -16.34 5.48
N ARG A 99 1.97 -16.29 4.88
CA ARG A 99 2.19 -15.82 3.50
C ARG A 99 3.00 -16.84 2.70
N PRO A 100 2.85 -16.91 1.36
CA PRO A 100 3.69 -17.74 0.52
C PRO A 100 5.17 -17.54 0.82
N LEU A 101 5.91 -18.63 0.96
CA LEU A 101 7.35 -18.62 1.17
C LEU A 101 8.02 -18.06 -0.09
N CYS A 102 8.49 -16.82 -0.03
CA CYS A 102 9.32 -16.22 -1.05
C CYS A 102 10.80 -16.26 -0.64
N ARG A 103 11.67 -16.51 -1.62
CA ARG A 103 13.13 -16.46 -1.47
C ARG A 103 13.73 -15.71 -2.66
N LEU A 104 14.91 -15.12 -2.46
CA LEU A 104 15.68 -14.52 -3.54
C LEU A 104 15.91 -15.57 -4.64
N ARG A 105 15.57 -15.23 -5.88
CA ARG A 105 15.84 -16.08 -7.04
C ARG A 105 17.35 -16.26 -7.18
N GLN A 106 17.80 -17.48 -7.45
CA GLN A 106 19.22 -17.73 -7.67
C GLN A 106 19.68 -17.03 -8.96
N GLY A 107 20.81 -16.31 -8.88
CA GLY A 107 21.37 -15.53 -9.98
C GLY A 107 20.78 -14.11 -10.17
N ALA A 108 20.02 -13.62 -9.18
CA ALA A 108 19.40 -12.29 -9.21
C ALA A 108 20.25 -11.19 -8.56
#